data_AF-A0AA95JC76-F1
#
_entry.id   AF-A0AA95JC76-F1
#
_cell.length_a   1.000
_cell.length_b   1.000
_cell.length_c   1.000
_cell.angle_alpha   90.00
_cell.angle_beta   90.00
_cell.angle_gamma   90.00
#
_symmetry.space_group_name_H-M   'P 1'
#
loop_
_entity.id
_entity.type
_entity.pdbx_description
1 polymer ?
#
loop_
_entity_poly.entity_id
_entity_poly.type
_entity_poly.pdbx_seq_one_letter_code
_entity_poly.pdbx_strand_id
1 'polypeptide(L)'
;MSGRATCWPKIDSRPYVAALAQAKGQLVRDQALLKGAQVDLTRYQGLAAQNAVPQQTLDTQVALVAQYQGTVADRPGAGTGGCRQSRILPDPGPP
;
A
#
# COMPACT_ATOMS: atom_id res chain seq x y z
N MET A 1 10.65 45.61 4.56
CA MET A 1 10.98 44.37 5.31
C MET A 1 9.66 43.87 5.89
N SER A 2 8.90 43.05 5.15
CA SER A 2 7.59 42.56 5.60
C SER A 2 7.61 41.03 5.59
N GLY A 3 7.34 40.45 6.75
CA GLY A 3 7.56 39.04 7.05
C GLY A 3 6.72 38.12 6.18
N ARG A 4 7.39 37.26 5.41
CA ARG A 4 6.75 36.10 4.81
C ARG A 4 6.31 35.18 5.95
N ALA A 5 5.01 35.15 6.23
CA ALA A 5 4.42 34.11 7.05
C ALA A 5 4.52 32.80 6.26
N THR A 6 5.59 32.05 6.50
CA THR A 6 5.77 30.70 5.96
C THR A 6 4.73 29.81 6.64
N CYS A 7 3.60 29.54 5.99
CA CYS A 7 2.67 28.52 6.44
C CYS A 7 3.35 27.15 6.35
N TRP A 8 3.82 26.66 7.49
CA TRP A 8 4.17 25.25 7.62
C TRP A 8 2.88 24.44 7.64
N PRO A 9 2.76 23.32 6.90
CA PRO A 9 1.57 22.47 6.98
C PRO A 9 1.51 21.90 8.40
N LYS A 10 0.56 22.38 9.21
CA LYS A 10 0.16 21.66 10.40
C LYS A 10 -0.65 20.47 9.89
N ILE A 11 -0.02 19.29 9.92
CA ILE A 11 -0.64 18.00 9.59
C ILE A 11 -1.85 17.83 10.52
N ASP A 12 -3.05 18.23 10.06
CA ASP A 12 -4.31 18.01 10.79
C ASP A 12 -4.47 16.50 10.94
N SER A 13 -4.38 16.00 12.17
CA SER A 13 -4.23 14.58 12.46
C SER A 13 -5.49 13.75 12.20
N ARG A 14 -6.67 14.39 12.07
CA ARG A 14 -7.96 13.69 11.95
C ARG A 14 -8.11 12.88 10.65
N PRO A 15 -7.78 13.40 9.44
CA PRO A 15 -7.74 12.58 8.23
C PRO A 15 -6.66 11.48 8.26
N TYR A 16 -5.56 11.66 8.99
CA TYR A 16 -4.52 10.65 9.09
C TYR A 16 -4.94 9.46 9.95
N VAL A 17 -5.81 9.65 10.94
CA VAL A 17 -6.31 8.52 11.76
C VAL A 17 -7.12 7.54 10.91
N ALA A 18 -8.01 8.05 10.04
CA ALA A 18 -8.78 7.20 9.12
C ALA A 18 -7.89 6.55 8.06
N ALA A 19 -6.96 7.32 7.46
CA ALA A 19 -6.00 6.78 6.49
C ALA A 19 -5.08 5.71 7.12
N LEU A 20 -4.66 5.91 8.37
CA LEU A 20 -3.86 4.94 9.13
C LEU A 20 -4.67 3.68 9.45
N ALA A 21 -5.91 3.82 9.88
CA ALA A 21 -6.79 2.69 10.15
C ALA A 21 -7.05 1.87 8.88
N GLN A 22 -7.27 2.55 7.75
CA GLN A 22 -7.39 1.91 6.44
C GLN A 22 -6.09 1.19 6.07
N ALA A 23 -4.94 1.86 6.14
CA ALA A 23 -3.64 1.27 5.84
C ALA A 23 -3.36 0.03 6.71
N LYS A 24 -3.69 0.07 8.00
CA LYS A 24 -3.58 -1.07 8.93
C LYS A 24 -4.50 -2.23 8.55
N GLY A 25 -5.79 -1.98 8.34
CA GLY A 25 -6.73 -3.04 7.97
C GLY A 25 -6.36 -3.69 6.63
N GLN A 26 -5.78 -2.89 5.75
CA GLN A 26 -5.41 -3.29 4.41
C GLN A 26 -4.04 -4.05 4.50
N LEU A 27 -3.13 -3.73 5.44
CA LEU A 27 -1.92 -4.53 5.78
C LEU A 27 -2.30 -5.90 6.35
N VAL A 28 -3.27 -5.95 7.27
CA VAL A 28 -3.76 -7.21 7.87
C VAL A 28 -4.30 -8.15 6.78
N ARG A 29 -5.01 -7.61 5.77
CA ARG A 29 -5.46 -8.41 4.62
C ARG A 29 -4.30 -8.98 3.82
N ASP A 30 -3.30 -8.17 3.51
CA ASP A 30 -2.14 -8.62 2.71
C ASP A 30 -1.32 -9.68 3.47
N GLN A 31 -1.18 -9.52 4.79
CA GLN A 31 -0.56 -10.54 5.65
C GLN A 31 -1.34 -11.86 5.65
N ALA A 32 -2.67 -11.80 5.66
CA ALA A 32 -3.51 -13.00 5.56
C ALA A 32 -3.37 -13.70 4.20
N LEU A 33 -3.32 -12.94 3.11
CA LEU A 33 -3.06 -13.48 1.77
C LEU A 33 -1.68 -14.15 1.68
N LEU A 34 -0.64 -13.49 2.21
CA LEU A 34 0.70 -14.07 2.27
C LEU A 34 0.71 -15.39 3.03
N LYS A 35 0.07 -15.43 4.21
CA LYS A 35 -0.01 -16.65 5.03
C LYS A 35 -0.74 -17.78 4.30
N GLY A 36 -1.83 -17.47 3.59
CA GLY A 36 -2.56 -18.44 2.77
C GLY A 36 -1.67 -19.02 1.68
N ALA A 37 -0.99 -18.17 0.91
CA ALA A 37 -0.09 -18.62 -0.15
C ALA A 37 1.07 -19.47 0.36
N GLN A 38 1.60 -19.18 1.55
CA GLN A 38 2.65 -19.99 2.19
C GLN A 38 2.15 -21.39 2.56
N VAL A 39 0.94 -21.51 3.11
CA VAL A 39 0.32 -22.81 3.41
C VAL A 39 0.11 -23.61 2.13
N ASP A 40 -0.36 -22.95 1.07
CA ASP A 40 -0.56 -23.60 -0.23
C ASP A 40 0.77 -24.05 -0.82
N LEU A 41 1.82 -23.23 -0.74
CA LEU A 41 3.17 -23.60 -1.17
C LEU A 41 3.65 -24.88 -0.48
N THR A 42 3.51 -24.98 0.85
CA THR A 42 3.87 -26.21 1.58
C THR A 42 3.09 -27.42 1.08
N ARG A 43 1.79 -27.25 0.78
CA ARG A 43 0.98 -28.33 0.21
C ARG A 43 1.48 -28.75 -1.17
N TYR A 44 1.76 -27.80 -2.06
CA TYR A 44 2.27 -28.07 -3.40
C TYR A 44 3.66 -28.70 -3.41
N GLN A 45 4.54 -28.34 -2.47
CA GLN A 45 5.83 -29.01 -2.29
C GLN A 45 5.63 -30.50 -1.98
N GLY A 46 4.68 -30.83 -1.09
CA GLY A 46 4.34 -32.22 -0.78
C GLY A 46 3.73 -32.98 -1.96
N LEU A 47 2.89 -32.33 -2.75
CA LEU A 47 2.31 -32.92 -3.96
C LEU A 47 3.36 -33.11 -5.07
N ALA A 48 4.29 -32.17 -5.22
CA ALA A 48 5.36 -32.25 -6.21
C ALA A 48 6.32 -33.40 -5.89
N ALA A 49 6.62 -33.63 -4.61
CA ALA A 49 7.41 -34.79 -4.16
C ALA A 49 6.75 -36.14 -4.51
N GLN A 50 5.42 -36.15 -4.65
CA GLN A 50 4.63 -37.31 -5.06
C GLN A 50 4.39 -37.37 -6.57
N ASN A 51 5.00 -36.47 -7.36
CA ASN A 51 4.73 -36.27 -8.79
C ASN A 51 3.23 -36.01 -9.11
N ALA A 52 2.47 -35.55 -8.12
CA ALA A 52 1.02 -35.28 -8.25
C ALA A 52 0.74 -33.89 -8.84
N VAL A 53 1.75 -33.02 -8.93
CA VAL A 53 1.66 -31.71 -9.60
C VAL A 53 2.95 -31.43 -10.39
N PRO A 54 2.86 -30.69 -11.51
CA PRO A 54 4.04 -30.26 -12.26
C PRO A 54 4.91 -29.28 -11.45
N GLN A 55 6.23 -29.32 -11.69
CA GLN A 55 7.19 -28.36 -11.10
C GLN A 55 6.83 -26.91 -11.44
N GLN A 56 6.35 -26.65 -12.66
CA GLN A 56 5.89 -25.32 -13.07
C GLN A 56 4.76 -24.77 -12.17
N THR A 57 3.89 -25.65 -11.64
CA THR A 57 2.84 -25.25 -10.70
C THR A 57 3.42 -24.86 -9.34
N LEU A 58 4.44 -25.59 -8.88
CA LEU A 58 5.17 -25.26 -7.66
C LEU A 58 5.89 -23.91 -7.80
N ASP A 59 6.60 -23.70 -8.91
CA ASP A 59 7.31 -22.45 -9.19
C ASP A 59 6.36 -21.24 -9.25
N THR A 60 5.17 -21.44 -9.83
CA THR A 60 4.11 -20.42 -9.85
C THR A 60 3.68 -20.05 -8.43
N GLN A 61 3.56 -21.03 -7.53
CA GLN A 61 3.25 -20.74 -6.12
C GLN A 61 4.39 -20.06 -5.37
N VAL A 62 5.64 -20.40 -5.67
CA VAL A 62 6.79 -19.70 -5.10
C VAL A 62 6.75 -18.22 -5.52
N ALA A 63 6.49 -17.95 -6.80
CA ALA A 63 6.35 -16.59 -7.31
C ALA A 63 5.18 -15.84 -6.65
N LEU A 64 4.06 -16.51 -6.41
CA LEU A 64 2.91 -15.91 -5.72
C LEU A 64 3.22 -15.52 -4.28
N VAL A 65 3.94 -16.38 -3.54
CA VAL A 65 4.40 -16.05 -2.18
C VAL A 65 5.32 -14.84 -2.20
N ALA A 66 6.29 -14.79 -3.14
CA ALA A 66 7.20 -13.66 -3.28
C ALA A 66 6.46 -12.35 -3.61
N GLN A 67 5.42 -12.41 -4.45
CA GLN A 67 4.57 -11.26 -4.75
C GLN A 67 3.90 -10.72 -3.47
N TYR A 68 3.26 -11.58 -2.68
CA TYR A 68 2.59 -11.15 -1.45
C TYR A 68 3.57 -10.67 -0.38
N GLN A 69 4.77 -11.23 -0.31
CA GLN A 69 5.84 -10.68 0.54
C GLN A 69 6.18 -9.25 0.13
N GLY A 70 6.31 -9.00 -1.17
CA GLY A 70 6.50 -7.67 -1.73
C GLY A 70 5.36 -6.72 -1.38
N THR A 71 4.10 -7.16 -1.53
CA THR A 71 2.92 -6.34 -1.19
C THR A 71 2.88 -5.96 0.29
N VAL A 72 3.22 -6.87 1.20
CA VAL A 72 3.29 -6.58 2.64
C VAL A 72 4.44 -5.62 2.95
N ALA A 73 5.58 -5.74 2.26
CA ALA A 73 6.74 -4.87 2.43
C ALA A 73 6.51 -3.45 1.85
N ASP A 74 5.79 -3.34 0.73
CA ASP A 74 5.47 -2.09 0.03
C ASP A 74 4.40 -1.23 0.74
N ARG A 75 4.05 -1.56 1.98
CA ARG A 75 3.10 -0.78 2.78
C ARG A 75 3.77 0.12 3.81
N PRO A 76 4.51 1.18 3.41
CA PRO A 76 4.89 2.24 4.34
C PRO A 76 3.67 3.12 4.62
N GLY A 77 3.44 3.42 5.90
CA GLY A 77 2.33 4.27 6.35
C GLY A 77 2.38 5.67 5.75
N ALA A 78 1.29 6.02 5.07
CA ALA A 78 0.77 7.37 4.80
C ALA A 78 1.79 8.48 4.45
N GLY A 79 1.90 8.76 3.15
CA GLY A 79 2.52 9.98 2.63
C GLY A 79 1.92 11.26 3.23
N THR A 80 2.82 12.20 3.49
CA THR A 80 2.61 13.56 3.99
C THR A 80 1.60 14.37 3.16
N GLY A 81 0.71 15.07 3.86
CA GLY A 81 -0.45 15.77 3.31
C GLY A 81 -0.15 16.84 2.27
N GLY A 82 -0.97 16.81 1.21
CA GLY A 82 -1.17 17.95 0.33
C GLY A 82 -2.11 18.98 0.95
N CYS A 83 -1.67 20.23 1.03
CA CYS A 83 -2.53 21.37 1.30
C CYS A 83 -3.46 21.63 0.09
N ARG A 84 -4.78 21.46 0.26
CA ARG A 84 -5.78 22.01 -0.69
C ARG A 84 -6.18 23.43 -0.28
N GLN A 85 -5.79 24.38 -1.15
CA GLN A 85 -6.63 25.40 -1.80
C GLN A 85 -7.16 26.62 -1.01
N SER A 86 -6.76 27.82 -1.45
CA SER A 86 -7.64 28.99 -1.49
C SER A 86 -7.59 29.66 -2.87
N ARG A 87 -8.68 29.44 -3.60
CA ARG A 87 -9.17 30.16 -4.78
C ARG A 87 -8.93 31.68 -4.70
N ILE A 88 -8.17 32.23 -5.66
CA ILE A 88 -8.42 33.54 -6.28
C ILE A 88 -8.08 33.36 -7.77
N LEU A 89 -9.11 33.24 -8.60
CA LEU A 89 -8.99 33.40 -10.05
C LEU A 89 -9.17 34.91 -10.31
N PRO A 90 -8.18 35.66 -10.82
CA PRO A 90 -8.46 36.99 -11.32
C PRO A 90 -9.13 36.86 -12.70
N ASP A 91 -10.28 37.52 -12.87
CA ASP A 91 -11.01 37.61 -14.14
C ASP A 91 -10.11 38.10 -15.28
N PRO A 92 -10.31 37.65 -16.54
CA PRO A 92 -9.71 38.31 -17.69
C PRO A 92 -10.35 39.71 -17.84
N GLY A 93 -9.57 40.75 -17.59
CA GLY A 93 -10.02 42.14 -17.71
C GLY A 93 -10.23 42.58 -19.17
N PRO A 94 -11.36 43.25 -19.51
CA PRO A 94 -11.53 44.00 -20.76
C PRO A 94 -11.11 45.48 -20.59
N PRO A 95 -11.03 46.31 -21.66
CA PRO A 95 -11.40 46.08 -23.07
C PRO A 95 -10.23 45.92 -24.05
#